data_AF-X6GLH5-F1
#
_entry.id   AF-X6GLH5-F1
#
_cell.length_a   1.000
_cell.length_b   1.000
_cell.length_c   1.000
_cell.angle_alpha   90.00
_cell.angle_beta   90.00
_cell.angle_gamma   90.00
#
_symmetry.space_group_name_H-M   'P 1'
#
loop_
_entity.id
_entity.type
_entity.pdbx_description
1 polymer ?
#
loop_
_entity_poly.entity_id
_entity_poly.type
_entity_poly.pdbx_seq_one_letter_code
_entity_poly.pdbx_strand_id
1 'polypeptide(L)'
;MKSGCKAEAARLRTAERLVKPIAVFRILAWRMFCMTMINRSQPHAKPDLAITDVEMKLLDHLLPDKDPTTSHAGTLSSYLVKIARLGGYLARASDPPPGNTVMWRGLTRLTDTKLGATIRAELIGKVHRTLTIKNTAYAAGSITELKCARYRPANPDVHRHLSG
;
A
#
# COMPACT_ATOMS: atom_id res chain seq x y z
N MET A 1 60.44 -5.58 3.76
CA MET A 1 59.54 -4.85 4.67
C MET A 1 58.96 -3.63 3.96
N LYS A 2 57.84 -3.76 3.25
CA LYS A 2 57.02 -2.62 2.80
C LYS A 2 55.64 -2.78 3.40
N SER A 3 55.57 -2.54 4.71
CA SER A 3 54.32 -2.34 5.41
C SER A 3 53.75 -0.98 5.01
N GLY A 4 52.48 -0.95 4.62
CA GLY A 4 51.68 0.24 4.81
C GLY A 4 51.26 0.99 3.55
N CYS A 5 50.69 0.31 2.55
CA CYS A 5 49.75 1.00 1.67
C CYS A 5 48.32 0.86 2.25
N LYS A 6 48.00 1.69 3.25
CA LYS A 6 46.62 1.81 3.78
C LYS A 6 45.59 2.17 2.70
N ALA A 7 46.05 2.63 1.53
CA ALA A 7 45.21 2.93 0.38
C ALA A 7 44.55 1.66 -0.22
N GLU A 8 45.26 0.53 -0.31
CA GLU A 8 44.70 -0.71 -0.87
C GLU A 8 43.66 -1.33 0.07
N ALA A 9 43.94 -1.36 1.38
CA ALA A 9 43.00 -1.81 2.39
C ALA A 9 41.75 -0.90 2.50
N ALA A 10 41.90 0.42 2.34
CA ALA A 10 40.78 1.37 2.31
C ALA A 10 39.93 1.21 1.03
N ARG A 11 40.56 0.92 -0.12
CA ARG A 11 39.88 0.70 -1.40
C ARG A 11 39.13 -0.63 -1.45
N LEU A 12 39.70 -1.69 -0.88
CA LEU A 12 39.03 -3.01 -0.72
C LEU A 12 37.81 -2.92 0.22
N ARG A 13 37.92 -2.23 1.36
CA ARG A 13 36.77 -1.97 2.25
C ARG A 13 35.65 -1.17 1.57
N THR A 14 36.00 -0.27 0.65
CA THR A 14 35.03 0.52 -0.10
C THR A 14 34.39 -0.28 -1.22
N ALA A 15 35.15 -1.13 -1.93
CA ALA A 15 34.65 -2.04 -2.94
C ALA A 15 33.65 -3.07 -2.38
N GLU A 16 33.95 -3.69 -1.23
CA GLU A 16 33.01 -4.59 -0.55
C GLU A 16 31.73 -3.88 -0.08
N ARG A 17 31.84 -2.62 0.35
CA ARG A 17 30.68 -1.78 0.72
C ARG A 17 29.82 -1.37 -0.47
N LEU A 18 30.36 -1.42 -1.70
CA LEU A 18 29.62 -1.13 -2.93
C LEU A 18 28.81 -2.33 -3.46
N VAL A 19 29.14 -3.56 -3.05
CA VAL A 19 28.45 -4.76 -3.54
C VAL A 19 26.95 -4.75 -3.19
N LYS A 20 26.60 -4.36 -1.97
CA LYS A 20 25.20 -4.29 -1.50
C LYS A 20 24.36 -3.28 -2.30
N PRO A 21 24.77 -2.01 -2.47
CA PRO A 21 24.02 -1.06 -3.29
C PRO A 21 23.99 -1.44 -4.78
N ILE A 22 25.05 -2.07 -5.32
CA ILE A 22 25.05 -2.54 -6.73
C ILE A 22 23.93 -3.56 -6.96
N ALA A 23 23.70 -4.50 -6.04
CA ALA A 23 22.62 -5.47 -6.16
C ALA A 23 21.24 -4.78 -6.21
N VAL A 24 21.02 -3.78 -5.36
CA VAL A 24 19.77 -3.00 -5.34
C VAL A 24 19.61 -2.17 -6.63
N PHE A 25 20.66 -1.44 -7.04
CA PHE A 25 20.64 -0.67 -8.29
C PHE A 25 20.39 -1.55 -9.51
N ARG A 26 20.90 -2.79 -9.53
CA ARG A 26 20.64 -3.74 -10.61
C ARG A 26 19.17 -4.14 -10.70
N ILE A 27 18.51 -4.42 -9.58
CA ILE A 27 17.07 -4.75 -9.54
C ILE A 27 16.25 -3.54 -10.02
N LEU A 28 16.60 -2.34 -9.55
CA LEU A 28 15.92 -1.10 -9.94
C LEU A 28 16.10 -0.78 -11.43
N ALA A 29 17.34 -0.90 -11.93
CA ALA A 29 17.67 -0.68 -13.33
C ALA A 29 16.93 -1.67 -14.24
N TRP A 30 16.86 -2.95 -13.87
CA TRP A 30 16.08 -3.95 -14.57
C TRP A 30 14.59 -3.57 -14.63
N ARG A 31 13.99 -3.18 -13.51
CA ARG A 31 12.57 -2.78 -13.47
C ARG A 31 12.28 -1.58 -14.39
N MET A 32 13.13 -0.56 -14.36
CA MET A 32 13.01 0.59 -15.28
C MET A 32 13.17 0.17 -16.74
N PHE A 33 14.19 -0.65 -17.02
CA PHE A 33 14.47 -1.12 -18.36
C PHE A 33 13.32 -1.95 -18.91
N CYS A 34 12.77 -2.88 -18.14
CA CYS A 34 11.60 -3.67 -18.52
C CYS A 34 10.39 -2.80 -18.84
N MET A 35 10.04 -1.83 -17.98
CA MET A 35 8.88 -0.97 -18.24
C MET A 35 9.02 -0.16 -19.53
N THR A 36 10.21 0.39 -19.78
CA THR A 36 10.47 1.15 -21.02
C THR A 36 10.52 0.26 -22.25
N MET A 37 11.08 -0.94 -22.15
CA MET A 37 11.13 -1.93 -23.23
C MET A 37 9.73 -2.44 -23.60
N ILE A 38 8.93 -2.85 -22.62
CA ILE A 38 7.57 -3.35 -22.86
C ILE A 38 6.72 -2.26 -23.51
N ASN A 39 6.86 -0.99 -23.07
CA ASN A 39 6.13 0.12 -23.68
C ASN A 39 6.51 0.35 -25.15
N ARG A 40 7.78 0.14 -25.52
CA ARG A 40 8.24 0.25 -26.91
C ARG A 40 7.79 -0.92 -27.78
N SER A 41 7.84 -2.13 -27.23
CA SER A 41 7.49 -3.35 -27.97
C SER A 41 5.98 -3.50 -28.15
N GLN A 42 5.19 -3.20 -27.11
CA GLN A 42 3.74 -3.37 -27.10
C GLN A 42 3.05 -2.30 -26.23
N PRO A 43 2.89 -1.06 -26.75
CA PRO A 43 2.28 0.04 -25.99
C PRO A 43 0.81 -0.23 -25.62
N HIS A 44 0.13 -1.08 -26.39
CA HIS A 44 -1.27 -1.47 -26.19
C HIS A 44 -1.43 -2.75 -25.36
N ALA A 45 -0.34 -3.26 -24.76
CA ALA A 45 -0.41 -4.41 -23.87
C ALA A 45 -1.24 -4.10 -22.62
N LYS A 46 -1.70 -5.17 -21.96
CA LYS A 46 -2.40 -5.08 -20.68
C LYS A 46 -1.46 -4.56 -19.59
N PRO A 47 -1.91 -3.65 -18.72
CA PRO A 47 -1.09 -3.04 -17.67
C PRO A 47 -0.61 -4.02 -16.60
N ASP A 48 -1.32 -5.13 -16.40
CA ASP A 48 -0.96 -6.26 -15.50
C ASP A 48 0.46 -6.79 -15.70
N LEU A 49 1.02 -6.64 -16.90
CA LEU A 49 2.34 -7.16 -17.21
C LEU A 49 3.46 -6.46 -16.42
N ALA A 50 3.25 -5.21 -16.01
CA ALA A 50 4.28 -4.41 -15.34
C ALA A 50 3.79 -3.72 -14.06
N ILE A 51 2.48 -3.57 -13.89
CA ILE A 51 1.85 -2.80 -12.82
C ILE A 51 0.88 -3.71 -12.08
N THR A 52 0.89 -3.65 -10.75
CA THR A 52 0.00 -4.47 -9.92
C THR A 52 -1.40 -3.88 -9.83
N ASP A 53 -2.41 -4.72 -9.57
CA ASP A 53 -3.81 -4.28 -9.40
C ASP A 53 -4.00 -3.14 -8.40
N VAL A 54 -3.25 -3.20 -7.28
CA VAL A 54 -3.30 -2.18 -6.23
C VAL A 54 -2.73 -0.86 -6.74
N GLU A 55 -1.65 -0.92 -7.52
CA GLU A 55 -1.03 0.26 -8.13
C GLU A 55 -1.93 0.87 -9.20
N MET A 56 -2.61 0.06 -10.01
CA MET A 56 -3.57 0.54 -11.01
C MET A 56 -4.73 1.29 -10.34
N LYS A 57 -5.38 0.67 -9.34
CA LYS A 57 -6.45 1.32 -8.57
C LYS A 57 -5.99 2.63 -7.94
N LEU A 58 -4.79 2.64 -7.38
CA LEU A 58 -4.23 3.85 -6.78
C LEU A 58 -3.98 4.94 -7.83
N LEU A 59 -3.44 4.59 -8.99
CA LEU A 59 -3.24 5.52 -10.10
C LEU A 59 -4.56 6.08 -10.63
N ASP A 60 -5.60 5.26 -10.75
CA ASP A 60 -6.92 5.70 -11.19
C ASP A 60 -7.59 6.64 -10.17
N HIS A 61 -7.38 6.40 -8.88
CA HIS A 61 -7.85 7.31 -7.83
C HIS A 61 -7.08 8.65 -7.80
N LEU A 62 -5.76 8.63 -8.04
CA LEU A 62 -4.93 9.84 -8.00
C LEU A 62 -5.05 10.68 -9.28
N LEU A 63 -5.19 10.01 -10.42
CA LEU A 63 -5.23 10.61 -11.75
C LEU A 63 -6.41 10.01 -12.52
N PRO A 64 -7.64 10.46 -12.21
CA PRO A 64 -8.82 10.01 -12.93
C PRO A 64 -8.73 10.37 -14.41
N ASP A 65 -9.15 9.45 -15.26
CA ASP A 65 -9.17 9.70 -16.70
C ASP A 65 -10.26 10.73 -17.01
N LYS A 66 -9.87 11.77 -17.77
CA LYS A 66 -10.79 12.85 -18.16
C LYS A 66 -11.86 12.34 -19.13
N ASP A 67 -11.52 11.32 -19.93
CA ASP A 67 -12.42 10.65 -20.84
C ASP A 67 -12.11 9.13 -20.89
N PRO A 68 -12.97 8.29 -20.27
CA PRO A 68 -12.77 6.84 -20.25
C PRO A 68 -13.02 6.16 -21.60
N THR A 69 -13.55 6.89 -22.60
CA THR A 69 -13.89 6.33 -23.93
C THR A 69 -12.75 6.41 -24.94
N THR A 70 -11.62 7.03 -24.56
CA THR A 70 -10.45 7.12 -25.44
C THR A 70 -9.87 5.74 -25.71
N SER A 71 -9.52 5.44 -26.97
CA SER A 71 -8.97 4.15 -27.44
C SER A 71 -7.69 3.68 -26.72
N HIS A 72 -7.10 4.54 -25.88
CA HIS A 72 -5.91 4.25 -25.09
C HIS A 72 -6.17 4.16 -23.57
N ALA A 73 -7.40 4.40 -23.12
CA ALA A 73 -7.81 4.19 -21.74
C ALA A 73 -7.62 2.70 -21.38
N GLY A 74 -6.86 2.43 -20.31
CA GLY A 74 -6.57 1.06 -19.88
C GLY A 74 -5.38 0.37 -20.57
N THR A 75 -4.64 1.04 -21.45
CA THR A 75 -3.40 0.50 -22.02
C THR A 75 -2.21 0.69 -21.09
N LEU A 76 -1.19 -0.17 -21.19
CA LEU A 76 0.06 -0.02 -20.43
C LEU A 76 0.69 1.38 -20.64
N SER A 77 0.69 1.89 -21.87
CA SER A 77 1.22 3.23 -22.17
C SER A 77 0.49 4.32 -21.38
N SER A 78 -0.85 4.26 -21.28
CA SER A 78 -1.64 5.21 -20.48
C SER A 78 -1.23 5.19 -19.02
N TYR A 79 -1.10 4.02 -18.40
CA TYR A 79 -0.65 3.91 -17.01
C TYR A 79 0.79 4.39 -16.79
N LEU A 80 1.69 4.13 -17.75
CA LEU A 80 3.06 4.66 -17.70
C LEU A 80 3.06 6.19 -17.78
N VAL A 81 2.17 6.79 -18.58
CA VAL A 81 1.96 8.24 -18.60
C VAL A 81 1.41 8.73 -17.26
N LYS A 82 0.45 8.02 -16.63
CA LYS A 82 -0.03 8.37 -15.27
C LYS A 82 1.11 8.37 -14.26
N ILE A 83 1.98 7.35 -14.29
CA ILE A 83 3.18 7.28 -13.45
C ILE A 83 4.11 8.47 -13.74
N ALA A 84 4.37 8.78 -15.02
CA ALA A 84 5.19 9.92 -15.39
C ALA A 84 4.61 11.25 -14.87
N ARG A 85 3.28 11.41 -14.93
CA ARG A 85 2.58 12.61 -14.44
C ARG A 85 2.76 12.80 -12.93
N LEU A 86 2.71 11.72 -12.15
CA LEU A 86 3.07 11.78 -10.72
C LEU A 86 4.51 12.28 -10.50
N GLY A 87 5.41 11.95 -11.43
CA GLY A 87 6.80 12.39 -11.45
C GLY A 87 7.02 13.83 -11.96
N GLY A 88 5.97 14.52 -12.39
CA GLY A 88 6.02 15.88 -12.93
C GLY A 88 5.99 15.98 -14.46
N TYR A 89 5.67 14.89 -15.17
CA TYR A 89 5.42 14.94 -16.60
C TYR A 89 4.12 15.70 -16.90
N LEU A 90 4.16 16.58 -17.89
CA LEU A 90 3.01 17.44 -18.20
C LEU A 90 2.03 16.79 -19.20
N ALA A 91 2.50 15.84 -20.00
CA ALA A 91 1.71 15.08 -20.96
C ALA A 91 0.99 15.95 -22.01
N ARG A 92 1.70 16.90 -22.63
CA ARG A 92 1.18 17.64 -23.78
C ARG A 92 1.24 16.77 -25.04
N ALA A 93 0.35 17.03 -26.00
CA ALA A 93 0.26 16.25 -27.24
C ALA A 93 1.55 16.21 -28.07
N SER A 94 2.41 17.22 -27.92
CA SER A 94 3.71 17.33 -28.62
C SER A 94 4.91 16.94 -27.74
N ASP A 95 4.70 16.52 -26.50
CA ASP A 95 5.81 16.17 -25.63
C ASP A 95 6.45 14.83 -26.08
N PRO A 96 7.79 14.72 -26.01
CA PRO A 96 8.47 13.45 -26.24
C PRO A 96 8.11 12.43 -25.15
N PRO A 97 8.23 11.12 -25.42
CA PRO A 97 7.91 10.09 -24.44
C PRO A 97 8.67 10.31 -23.12
N PRO A 98 8.06 9.94 -21.98
CA PRO A 98 8.58 10.28 -20.67
C PRO A 98 9.99 9.70 -20.45
N GLY A 99 10.92 10.58 -20.06
CA GLY A 99 12.30 10.19 -19.77
C GLY A 99 12.44 9.40 -18.46
N ASN A 100 13.54 8.65 -18.36
CA ASN A 100 13.82 7.76 -17.21
C ASN A 100 13.76 8.47 -15.84
N THR A 101 14.24 9.71 -15.77
CA THR A 101 14.23 10.50 -14.51
C THR A 101 12.81 10.79 -14.02
N VAL A 102 11.90 11.13 -14.94
CA VAL A 102 10.51 11.44 -14.59
C VAL A 102 9.76 10.16 -14.22
N MET A 103 10.02 9.07 -14.94
CA MET A 103 9.52 7.75 -14.58
C MET A 103 9.97 7.31 -13.19
N TRP A 104 11.24 7.52 -12.83
CA TRP A 104 11.76 7.20 -11.50
C TRP A 104 11.08 7.98 -10.39
N ARG A 105 10.93 9.29 -10.56
CA ARG A 105 10.22 10.15 -9.61
C ARG A 105 8.77 9.70 -9.45
N GLY A 106 8.12 9.34 -10.55
CA GLY A 106 6.76 8.81 -10.56
C GLY A 106 6.62 7.50 -9.78
N LEU A 107 7.49 6.52 -10.06
CA LEU A 107 7.50 5.22 -9.38
C LEU A 107 7.80 5.33 -7.88
N THR A 108 8.72 6.22 -7.50
CA THR A 108 9.05 6.47 -6.09
C THR A 108 7.82 7.01 -5.36
N ARG A 109 7.18 8.05 -5.90
CA ARG A 109 5.95 8.62 -5.32
C ARG A 109 4.78 7.64 -5.26
N LEU A 110 4.64 6.80 -6.29
CA LEU A 110 3.62 5.75 -6.30
C LEU A 110 3.87 4.73 -5.19
N THR A 111 5.14 4.34 -4.98
CA THR A 111 5.53 3.41 -3.92
C THR A 111 5.25 3.98 -2.53
N ASP A 112 5.59 5.25 -2.31
CA ASP A 112 5.32 5.96 -1.05
C ASP A 112 3.81 6.05 -0.78
N THR A 113 3.02 6.36 -1.82
CA THR A 113 1.56 6.46 -1.69
C THR A 113 0.93 5.08 -1.42
N LYS A 114 1.43 4.03 -2.09
CA LYS A 114 1.02 2.64 -1.85
C LYS A 114 1.27 2.24 -0.40
N LEU A 115 2.46 2.52 0.12
CA LEU A 115 2.79 2.27 1.52
C LEU A 115 1.84 3.01 2.47
N GLY A 116 1.57 4.29 2.21
CA GLY A 116 0.61 5.07 2.99
C GLY A 116 -0.80 4.48 2.96
N ALA A 117 -1.26 4.01 1.79
CA ALA A 117 -2.56 3.35 1.64
C ALA A 117 -2.62 2.03 2.44
N THR A 118 -1.55 1.23 2.42
CA THR A 118 -1.44 -0.01 3.20
C THR A 118 -1.51 0.27 4.70
N ILE A 119 -0.72 1.23 5.20
CA ILE A 119 -0.73 1.63 6.61
C ILE A 119 -2.13 2.11 7.02
N ARG A 120 -2.80 2.91 6.19
CA ARG A 120 -4.17 3.36 6.44
C ARG A 120 -5.14 2.19 6.53
N ALA A 121 -5.05 1.21 5.62
CA ALA A 121 -5.90 0.03 5.65
C ALA A 121 -5.71 -0.79 6.95
N GLU A 122 -4.47 -0.95 7.40
CA GLU A 122 -4.16 -1.63 8.66
C GLU A 122 -4.75 -0.91 9.89
N LEU A 123 -4.64 0.42 9.92
CA LEU A 123 -5.20 1.23 11.01
C LEU A 123 -6.73 1.14 11.06
N ILE A 124 -7.40 1.22 9.91
CA ILE A 124 -8.87 1.06 9.83
C ILE A 124 -9.28 -0.34 10.31
N GLY A 125 -8.54 -1.39 9.94
CA GLY A 125 -8.78 -2.75 10.42
C GLY A 125 -8.64 -2.87 11.95
N LYS A 126 -7.63 -2.21 12.54
CA LYS A 126 -7.44 -2.17 14.00
C LYS A 126 -8.57 -1.41 14.71
N VAL A 127 -9.00 -0.27 14.17
CA VAL A 127 -10.12 0.52 14.73
C VAL A 127 -11.42 -0.26 14.66
N HIS A 128 -11.75 -0.84 13.50
CA HIS A 128 -12.96 -1.64 13.33
C HIS A 128 -12.99 -2.82 14.30
N ARG A 129 -11.88 -3.58 14.43
CA ARG A 129 -11.77 -4.67 15.41
C ARG A 129 -11.99 -4.19 16.85
N THR A 130 -11.40 -3.05 17.21
CA THR A 130 -11.52 -2.48 18.56
C THR A 130 -12.96 -2.04 18.84
N LEU A 131 -13.62 -1.41 17.87
CA LEU A 131 -15.03 -1.00 17.99
C LEU A 131 -15.94 -2.23 18.10
N THR A 132 -15.72 -3.27 17.30
CA THR A 132 -16.49 -4.51 17.38
C THR A 132 -16.34 -5.18 18.75
N ILE A 133 -15.12 -5.27 19.30
CA ILE A 133 -14.89 -5.83 20.65
C ILE A 133 -15.54 -4.99 21.74
N LYS A 134 -15.43 -3.65 21.66
CA LYS A 134 -16.06 -2.76 22.64
C LYS A 134 -17.58 -2.86 22.57
N ASN A 135 -18.16 -2.95 21.37
CA ASN A 135 -19.60 -3.03 21.17
C ASN A 135 -20.16 -4.37 21.64
N THR A 136 -19.46 -5.49 21.40
CA THR A 136 -19.85 -6.79 21.96
C THR A 136 -19.68 -6.84 23.48
N ALA A 137 -18.63 -6.21 24.04
CA ALA A 137 -18.46 -6.10 25.49
C ALA A 137 -19.57 -5.24 26.15
N TYR A 138 -19.94 -4.10 25.54
CA TYR A 138 -21.05 -3.27 25.99
C TYR A 138 -22.38 -4.02 25.93
N ALA A 139 -22.63 -4.74 24.83
CA ALA A 139 -23.83 -5.56 24.68
C ALA A 139 -23.87 -6.70 25.71
N ALA A 140 -22.75 -7.35 25.99
CA ALA A 140 -22.65 -8.40 27.02
C ALA A 140 -22.88 -7.85 28.45
N GLY A 141 -22.31 -6.69 28.77
CA GLY A 141 -22.52 -6.01 30.05
C GLY A 141 -23.98 -5.61 30.27
N SER A 142 -24.62 -5.02 29.25
CA SER A 142 -26.05 -4.66 29.29
C SER A 142 -26.96 -5.88 29.48
N ILE A 143 -26.66 -7.01 28.82
CA ILE A 143 -27.43 -8.25 28.99
C ILE A 143 -27.26 -8.82 30.41
N THR A 144 -26.08 -8.69 31.00
CA THR A 144 -25.78 -9.20 32.35
C THR A 144 -26.47 -8.35 33.41
N GLU A 145 -26.45 -7.02 33.29
CA GLU A 145 -27.21 -6.11 34.16
C GLU A 145 -28.73 -6.34 34.05
N LEU A 146 -29.27 -6.51 32.84
CA LEU A 146 -30.69 -6.82 32.63
C LEU A 146 -31.10 -8.18 33.21
N LYS A 147 -30.18 -9.16 33.25
CA LYS A 147 -30.41 -10.47 33.90
C LYS A 147 -30.37 -10.34 35.43
N CYS A 148 -29.43 -9.57 35.99
CA CYS A 148 -29.36 -9.30 37.43
C CYS A 148 -30.58 -8.51 37.93
N ALA A 149 -31.04 -7.51 37.18
CA ALA A 149 -32.24 -6.73 37.54
C ALA A 149 -33.54 -7.55 37.50
N ARG A 150 -33.57 -8.65 36.74
CA ARG A 150 -34.73 -9.54 36.63
C ARG A 150 -34.73 -10.67 37.68
N TYR A 151 -33.61 -10.93 38.34
CA TYR A 151 -33.53 -11.85 39.47
C TYR A 151 -33.87 -11.12 40.78
N ARG A 152 -35.16 -10.85 40.99
CA ARG A 152 -35.69 -10.53 42.33
C ARG A 152 -36.02 -11.88 42.99
N PRO A 153 -35.33 -12.30 44.06
CA PRO A 153 -35.64 -13.57 44.71
C PRO A 153 -37.09 -13.50 45.22
N ALA A 154 -37.91 -14.46 44.79
CA ALA A 154 -39.24 -14.65 45.33
C ALA A 154 -39.09 -15.03 46.81
N ASN A 155 -39.66 -14.21 47.69
CA ASN A 155 -39.74 -14.48 49.12
C ASN A 155 -40.58 -15.75 49.33
N PRO A 156 -40.05 -16.81 49.97
CA PRO A 156 -40.88 -17.95 50.32
C PRO A 156 -41.74 -17.56 51.53
N ASP A 157 -43.04 -17.41 51.29
CA ASP A 157 -44.03 -17.08 52.32
C ASP A 157 -43.97 -18.06 53.50
N VAL A 158 -43.81 -17.48 54.70
CA VAL A 158 -43.99 -18.16 55.98
C VAL A 158 -45.50 -18.25 56.25
N HIS A 159 -46.12 -19.36 55.84
CA HIS A 159 -47.38 -19.81 56.42
C HIS A 159 -47.08 -20.94 57.40
N ARG A 160 -47.15 -20.66 58.70
CA ARG A 160 -47.29 -21.68 59.75
C ARG A 160 -48.70 -21.58 60.34
N HIS A 161 -49.29 -22.76 60.46
CA HIS A 161 -50.69 -23.08 60.69
C HIS A 161 -51.34 -22.54 61.97
N LEU A 162 -52.66 -22.37 61.84
CA LEU A 162 -53.71 -22.53 62.84
C LEU A 162 -53.47 -23.73 63.78
N SER A 163 -53.64 -23.55 65.09
CA SER A 163 -54.35 -24.49 65.99
C SER A 163 -54.31 -23.98 67.44
N GLY A 164 -55.47 -23.98 68.12
CA GLY A 164 -55.62 -23.75 69.56
C GLY A 164 -56.74 -22.79 69.91
#